data_AF-A0A3D1V2T9-F1
#
_entry.id   AF-A0A3D1V2T9-F1
#
_cell.length_a   1.000
_cell.length_b   1.000
_cell.length_c   1.000
_cell.angle_alpha   90.00
_cell.angle_beta   90.00
_cell.angle_gamma   90.00
#
_symmetry.space_group_name_H-M   'P 1'
#
loop_
_entity.id
_entity.type
_entity.pdbx_description
1 polymer ?
#
loop_
_entity_poly.entity_id
_entity_poly.type
_entity_poly.pdbx_seq_one_letter_code
_entity_poly.pdbx_strand_id
1 'polypeptide(L)'
;MITDEQLRQLAASGEFQELLQNDEHIKKLEALKCNPRDEYIALSDVLGWNPMFRSLKLNRLTPALWAFLWTLRSPYTQEEMYKADELDTDIFLYLLTVDLREGDVSPKKIVIAAIGFCRKHGICWQEARAWLCERVHFAFRAGGMLPRTDSWSDNAHVFDADWLTFFCSIVAQETREKVSVVMYDMGLGSCCYYFIQALRKKNKKRRICKRTDAELCKQIYEYTLQLGEKFLAGKAEMKGDR
;
A
#
# COMPACT_ATOMS: atom_id res chain seq x y z
N MET A 1 22.50 19.22 -20.42
CA MET A 1 22.97 19.79 -19.15
C MET A 1 22.49 21.22 -19.09
N ILE A 2 21.43 21.46 -18.31
CA ILE A 2 20.87 22.79 -18.07
C ILE A 2 21.92 23.72 -17.44
N THR A 3 21.99 24.95 -17.91
CA THR A 3 22.84 26.00 -17.32
C THR A 3 22.13 26.72 -16.16
N ASP A 4 22.90 27.41 -15.31
CA ASP A 4 22.34 28.20 -14.19
C ASP A 4 21.35 29.27 -14.65
N GLU A 5 21.55 29.84 -15.84
CA GLU A 5 20.65 30.82 -16.42
C GLU A 5 19.32 30.17 -16.86
N GLN A 6 19.39 28.98 -17.46
CA GLN A 6 18.21 28.19 -17.80
C GLN A 6 17.43 27.73 -16.56
N LEU A 7 18.12 27.41 -15.45
CA LEU A 7 17.45 27.13 -14.17
C LEU A 7 16.66 28.33 -13.65
N ARG A 8 17.24 29.54 -13.70
CA ARG A 8 16.53 30.76 -13.29
C ARG A 8 15.31 31.02 -14.16
N GLN A 9 15.42 30.79 -15.47
CA GLN A 9 14.29 30.92 -16.40
C GLN A 9 13.17 29.93 -16.10
N LEU A 10 13.50 28.66 -15.82
CA LEU A 10 12.53 27.64 -15.42
C LEU A 10 11.88 27.98 -14.07
N ALA A 11 12.66 28.42 -13.09
CA ALA A 11 12.16 28.81 -11.78
C ALA A 11 11.17 29.99 -11.85
N ALA A 12 11.41 30.95 -12.75
CA ALA A 12 10.54 32.11 -12.97
C ALA A 12 9.34 31.82 -13.90
N SER A 13 9.26 30.62 -14.52
CA SER A 13 8.20 30.28 -15.47
C SER A 13 6.98 29.68 -14.77
N GLY A 14 5.86 30.42 -14.76
CA GLY A 14 4.59 29.93 -14.21
C GLY A 14 4.08 28.63 -14.87
N GLU A 15 4.21 28.52 -16.20
CA GLU A 15 3.85 27.31 -16.96
C GLU A 15 4.66 26.08 -16.53
N PHE A 16 5.96 26.26 -16.24
CA PHE A 16 6.79 25.16 -15.77
C PHE A 16 6.46 24.78 -14.32
N GLN A 17 6.16 25.76 -13.46
CA GLN A 17 5.70 25.48 -12.09
C GLN A 17 4.37 24.72 -12.08
N GLU A 18 3.44 25.07 -12.96
CA GLU A 18 2.16 24.36 -13.11
C GLU A 18 2.37 22.93 -13.63
N LEU A 19 3.30 22.73 -14.57
CA LEU A 19 3.70 21.40 -15.03
C LEU A 19 4.25 20.55 -13.88
N LEU A 20 5.16 21.09 -13.07
CA LEU A 20 5.72 20.36 -11.92
C LEU A 20 4.66 20.03 -10.87
N GLN A 21 3.74 20.96 -10.57
CA GLN A 21 2.66 20.75 -9.61
C GLN A 21 1.68 19.66 -10.05
N ASN A 22 1.44 19.55 -11.36
CA ASN A 22 0.50 18.58 -11.91
C ASN A 22 1.16 17.25 -12.31
N ASP A 23 2.48 17.14 -12.24
CA ASP A 23 3.20 15.93 -12.61
C ASP A 23 2.93 14.77 -11.63
N GLU A 24 2.27 13.74 -12.14
CA GLU A 24 1.88 12.55 -11.36
C GLU A 24 3.09 11.72 -10.88
N HIS A 25 4.23 11.80 -11.56
CA HIS A 25 5.44 11.09 -11.12
C HIS A 25 6.09 11.79 -9.93
N ILE A 26 6.18 13.13 -9.96
CA ILE A 26 6.67 13.94 -8.85
C ILE A 26 5.78 13.76 -7.63
N LYS A 27 4.45 13.86 -7.79
CA LYS A 27 3.50 13.61 -6.68
C LYS A 27 3.70 12.23 -6.05
N LYS A 28 3.90 11.19 -6.87
CA LYS A 28 4.18 9.83 -6.38
C LYS A 28 5.49 9.76 -5.61
N LEU A 29 6.56 10.43 -6.06
CA LEU A 29 7.84 10.47 -5.35
C LEU A 29 7.76 11.27 -4.04
N GLU A 30 7.01 12.38 -4.03
CA GLU A 30 6.78 13.18 -2.82
C GLU A 30 6.00 12.39 -1.78
N ALA A 31 4.97 11.65 -2.18
CA ALA A 31 4.20 10.78 -1.30
C ALA A 31 5.02 9.64 -0.67
N LEU A 32 6.20 9.32 -1.21
CA LEU A 32 7.11 8.32 -0.63
C LEU A 32 7.99 8.89 0.49
N LYS A 33 8.07 10.22 0.64
CA LYS A 33 8.85 10.87 1.71
C LYS A 33 8.30 10.47 3.08
N CYS A 34 9.18 10.43 4.07
CA CYS A 34 8.81 10.02 5.42
C CYS A 34 7.79 10.98 6.05
N ASN A 35 6.60 10.48 6.35
CA ASN A 35 5.53 11.22 7.02
C ASN A 35 5.23 10.56 8.38
N PRO A 36 5.38 11.27 9.51
CA PRO A 36 5.12 10.71 10.84
C PRO A 36 3.73 10.11 11.02
N ARG A 37 2.70 10.66 10.36
CA ARG A 37 1.34 10.10 10.38
C ARG A 37 1.30 8.70 9.75
N ASP A 38 1.97 8.55 8.61
CA ASP A 38 2.01 7.30 7.86
C ASP A 38 2.88 6.24 8.57
N GLU A 39 3.95 6.68 9.24
CA GLU A 39 4.73 5.83 10.14
C GLU A 39 3.93 5.40 11.37
N TYR A 40 3.08 6.26 11.94
CA TYR A 40 2.22 5.89 13.05
C TYR A 40 1.26 4.74 12.67
N ILE A 41 0.64 4.80 11.49
CA ILE A 41 -0.26 3.73 11.04
C ILE A 41 0.52 2.42 10.86
N ALA A 42 1.68 2.45 10.20
CA ALA A 42 2.51 1.26 10.04
C ALA A 42 3.03 0.70 11.38
N LEU A 43 3.40 1.59 12.31
CA LEU A 43 3.87 1.21 13.65
C LEU A 43 2.74 0.59 14.49
N SER A 44 1.51 1.09 14.36
CA SER A 44 0.35 0.56 15.09
C SER A 44 0.12 -0.93 14.78
N ASP A 45 0.36 -1.34 13.53
CA ASP A 45 0.28 -2.75 13.12
C ASP A 45 1.38 -3.60 13.73
N VAL A 46 2.62 -3.08 13.77
CA VAL A 46 3.78 -3.78 14.36
C VAL A 46 3.64 -3.92 15.87
N LEU A 47 3.10 -2.90 16.53
CA LEU A 47 2.80 -2.91 17.97
C LEU A 47 1.59 -3.78 18.32
N GLY A 48 0.86 -4.27 17.31
CA GLY A 48 -0.29 -5.15 17.49
C GLY A 48 -1.51 -4.45 18.08
N TRP A 49 -1.64 -3.14 17.88
CA TRP A 49 -2.81 -2.40 18.34
C TRP A 49 -4.03 -2.73 17.48
N ASN A 50 -5.18 -2.91 18.14
CA ASN A 50 -6.43 -3.11 17.43
C ASN A 50 -6.91 -1.77 16.87
N PRO A 51 -7.23 -1.70 15.56
CA PRO A 51 -7.75 -0.49 14.98
C PRO A 51 -9.13 -0.15 15.57
N MET A 52 -9.39 1.16 15.68
CA MET A 52 -10.73 1.67 15.90
C MET A 52 -11.17 2.41 14.64
N PHE A 53 -12.38 2.12 14.19
CA PHE A 53 -13.05 2.92 13.18
C PHE A 53 -14.30 3.55 13.79
N ARG A 54 -14.26 4.86 14.02
CA ARG A 54 -15.24 5.58 14.87
C ARG A 54 -15.32 4.90 16.24
N SER A 55 -16.49 4.40 16.65
CA SER A 55 -16.70 3.68 17.91
C SER A 55 -16.55 2.16 17.78
N LEU A 56 -16.29 1.65 16.57
CA LEU A 56 -16.19 0.22 16.30
C LEU A 56 -14.78 -0.27 16.59
N LYS A 57 -14.67 -1.20 17.55
CA LYS A 57 -13.42 -1.95 17.78
C LYS A 57 -13.31 -3.05 16.73
N LEU A 58 -12.21 -3.04 16.00
CA LEU A 58 -11.94 -3.97 14.92
C LEU A 58 -10.73 -4.83 15.26
N ASN A 59 -10.76 -6.08 14.81
CA ASN A 59 -9.61 -6.95 14.75
C ASN A 59 -8.61 -6.44 13.70
N ARG A 60 -7.38 -6.90 13.84
CA ARG A 60 -6.32 -6.60 12.88
C ARG A 60 -6.62 -7.32 11.56
N LEU A 61 -6.22 -6.71 10.45
CA LEU A 61 -6.15 -7.41 9.17
C LEU A 61 -5.04 -8.45 9.28
N THR A 62 -5.37 -9.73 9.29
CA THR A 62 -4.39 -10.84 9.44
C THR A 62 -4.16 -11.56 8.10
N PRO A 63 -3.08 -12.36 7.97
CA PRO A 63 -2.88 -13.18 6.79
C PRO A 63 -4.06 -14.09 6.46
N ALA A 64 -4.69 -14.72 7.47
CA ALA A 64 -5.87 -15.56 7.26
C ALA A 64 -7.05 -14.76 6.70
N LEU A 65 -7.34 -13.59 7.26
CA LEU A 65 -8.43 -12.74 6.80
C LEU A 65 -8.19 -12.27 5.37
N TRP A 66 -6.95 -11.90 5.05
CA TRP A 66 -6.56 -11.50 3.70
C TRP A 66 -6.73 -12.64 2.67
N ALA A 67 -6.22 -13.82 2.99
CA ALA A 67 -6.43 -15.01 2.15
C ALA A 67 -7.92 -15.31 1.97
N PHE A 68 -8.72 -15.19 3.03
CA PHE A 68 -10.16 -15.39 2.97
C PHE A 68 -10.85 -14.37 2.05
N LEU A 69 -10.53 -13.08 2.16
CA LEU A 69 -11.03 -12.04 1.23
C LEU A 69 -10.68 -12.37 -0.23
N TRP A 70 -9.48 -12.89 -0.48
CA TRP A 70 -9.08 -13.30 -1.81
C TRP A 70 -9.92 -14.49 -2.33
N THR A 71 -10.24 -15.47 -1.47
CA THR A 71 -11.15 -16.57 -1.86
C THR A 71 -12.57 -16.09 -2.19
N LEU A 72 -13.01 -14.99 -1.56
CA LEU A 72 -14.28 -14.33 -1.89
C LEU A 72 -14.22 -13.49 -3.17
N ARG A 73 -13.06 -13.39 -3.81
CA ARG A 73 -12.80 -12.50 -4.95
C ARG A 73 -13.11 -11.04 -4.63
N SER A 74 -12.81 -10.62 -3.40
CA SER A 74 -13.00 -9.24 -2.97
C SER A 74 -12.22 -8.27 -3.87
N PRO A 75 -12.81 -7.17 -4.35
CA PRO A 75 -12.09 -6.16 -5.11
C PRO A 75 -10.90 -5.55 -4.36
N TYR A 76 -10.93 -5.58 -3.02
CA TYR A 76 -9.82 -5.14 -2.18
C TYR A 76 -8.55 -5.99 -2.34
N THR A 77 -8.64 -7.25 -2.78
CA THR A 77 -7.45 -8.10 -3.01
C THR A 77 -7.00 -8.10 -4.46
N GLN A 78 -7.62 -7.28 -5.31
CA GLN A 78 -7.34 -7.14 -6.73
C GLN A 78 -6.77 -5.74 -7.01
N GLU A 79 -6.26 -5.51 -8.22
CA GLU A 79 -5.79 -4.17 -8.65
C GLU A 79 -6.92 -3.14 -8.73
N GLU A 80 -8.17 -3.60 -8.69
CA GLU A 80 -9.37 -2.79 -8.89
C GLU A 80 -10.06 -2.36 -7.58
N MET A 81 -9.29 -2.09 -6.51
CA MET A 81 -9.86 -1.71 -5.20
C MET A 81 -10.82 -0.51 -5.28
N TYR A 82 -10.61 0.40 -6.24
CA TYR A 82 -11.47 1.56 -6.47
C TYR A 82 -12.90 1.19 -6.93
N LYS A 83 -13.11 -0.03 -7.42
CA LYS A 83 -14.41 -0.56 -7.82
C LYS A 83 -15.21 -1.18 -6.67
N ALA A 84 -14.62 -1.30 -5.47
CA ALA A 84 -15.33 -1.84 -4.32
C ALA A 84 -16.61 -1.05 -4.00
N ASP A 85 -17.71 -1.78 -3.86
CA ASP A 85 -19.06 -1.24 -3.61
C ASP A 85 -19.46 -1.31 -2.11
N GLU A 86 -20.73 -1.02 -1.81
CA GLU A 86 -21.28 -1.07 -0.44
C GLU A 86 -21.20 -2.48 0.13
N LEU A 87 -21.52 -3.52 -0.66
CA LEU A 87 -21.52 -4.91 -0.20
C LEU A 87 -20.08 -5.41 0.04
N ASP A 88 -19.14 -5.09 -0.85
CA ASP A 88 -17.72 -5.44 -0.66
C ASP A 88 -17.18 -4.83 0.63
N THR A 89 -17.55 -3.56 0.89
CA THR A 89 -17.14 -2.82 2.08
C THR A 89 -17.76 -3.38 3.34
N ASP A 90 -19.04 -3.74 3.29
CA ASP A 90 -19.76 -4.42 4.35
C ASP A 90 -19.10 -5.75 4.71
N ILE A 91 -18.78 -6.59 3.72
CA ILE A 91 -18.12 -7.89 3.90
C ILE A 91 -16.77 -7.71 4.59
N PHE A 92 -15.92 -6.81 4.09
CA PHE A 92 -14.59 -6.61 4.66
C PHE A 92 -14.69 -6.05 6.08
N LEU A 93 -15.50 -5.02 6.31
CA LEU A 93 -15.64 -4.44 7.64
C LEU A 93 -16.22 -5.44 8.65
N TYR A 94 -17.21 -6.24 8.25
CA TYR A 94 -17.74 -7.34 9.07
C TYR A 94 -16.68 -8.38 9.39
N LEU A 95 -15.87 -8.79 8.40
CA LEU A 95 -14.79 -9.75 8.61
C LEU A 95 -13.76 -9.29 9.65
N LEU A 96 -13.53 -7.98 9.76
CA LEU A 96 -12.69 -7.40 10.81
C LEU A 96 -13.34 -7.45 12.21
N THR A 97 -14.59 -7.88 12.36
CA THR A 97 -15.28 -7.97 13.66
C THR A 97 -15.41 -9.40 14.19
N VAL A 98 -15.15 -10.39 13.34
CA VAL A 98 -15.28 -11.81 13.66
C VAL A 98 -13.89 -12.45 13.85
N ASP A 99 -13.83 -13.55 14.61
CA ASP A 99 -12.66 -14.42 14.65
C ASP A 99 -12.86 -15.57 13.68
N LEU A 100 -12.01 -15.67 12.65
CA LEU A 100 -12.09 -16.72 11.63
C LEU A 100 -11.79 -18.13 12.18
N ARG A 101 -11.26 -18.24 13.40
CA ARG A 101 -11.05 -19.53 14.08
C ARG A 101 -12.33 -20.09 14.68
N GLU A 102 -13.30 -19.23 14.96
CA GLU A 102 -14.51 -19.58 15.71
C GLU A 102 -15.74 -19.52 14.79
N GLY A 103 -16.42 -20.66 14.64
CA GLY A 103 -17.72 -20.75 13.96
C GLY A 103 -17.69 -21.39 12.57
N ASP A 104 -18.87 -21.42 11.94
CA ASP A 104 -19.06 -21.93 10.58
C ASP A 104 -18.80 -20.80 9.56
N VAL A 105 -17.56 -20.74 9.09
CA VAL A 105 -17.00 -19.69 8.23
C VAL A 105 -17.25 -19.92 6.74
N SER A 106 -18.41 -20.49 6.37
CA SER A 106 -18.74 -20.63 4.95
C SER A 106 -18.90 -19.26 4.26
N PRO A 107 -18.38 -19.07 3.02
CA PRO A 107 -18.51 -17.82 2.27
C PRO A 107 -19.94 -17.26 2.24
N LYS A 108 -20.92 -18.13 2.03
CA LYS A 108 -22.34 -17.75 1.97
C LYS A 108 -22.84 -17.17 3.29
N LYS A 109 -22.47 -17.75 4.44
CA LYS A 109 -22.89 -17.26 5.76
C LYS A 109 -22.27 -15.91 6.07
N ILE A 110 -20.99 -15.73 5.74
CA ILE A 110 -20.30 -14.44 5.91
C ILE A 110 -20.98 -13.35 5.10
N VAL A 111 -21.25 -13.59 3.81
CA VAL A 111 -21.93 -12.60 2.95
C VAL A 111 -23.29 -12.23 3.53
N ILE A 112 -24.11 -13.21 3.91
CA ILE A 112 -25.45 -12.93 4.48
C ILE A 112 -25.36 -12.12 5.77
N ALA A 113 -24.41 -12.44 6.66
CA ALA A 113 -24.23 -11.73 7.92
C ALA A 113 -23.74 -10.29 7.71
N ALA A 114 -22.90 -10.07 6.69
CA ALA A 114 -22.32 -8.79 6.37
C ALA A 114 -23.30 -7.82 5.69
N ILE A 115 -24.34 -8.28 4.99
CA ILE A 115 -25.26 -7.37 4.26
C ILE A 115 -25.82 -6.28 5.20
N GLY A 116 -25.60 -5.03 4.80
CA GLY A 116 -26.02 -3.82 5.50
C GLY A 116 -25.23 -3.53 6.77
N PHE A 117 -24.03 -4.11 6.94
CA PHE A 117 -23.22 -3.96 8.16
C PHE A 117 -22.90 -2.50 8.45
N CYS A 118 -22.38 -1.74 7.47
CA CYS A 118 -22.10 -0.31 7.63
C CYS A 118 -23.36 0.44 8.06
N ARG A 119 -24.49 0.20 7.39
CA ARG A 119 -25.76 0.85 7.70
C ARG A 119 -26.26 0.57 9.11
N LYS A 120 -26.18 -0.69 9.56
CA LYS A 120 -26.56 -1.12 10.93
C LYS A 120 -25.74 -0.40 12.00
N HIS A 121 -24.49 -0.05 11.69
CA HIS A 121 -23.59 0.66 12.59
C HIS A 121 -23.55 2.18 12.37
N GLY A 122 -24.43 2.74 11.53
CA GLY A 122 -24.46 4.17 11.24
C GLY A 122 -23.20 4.68 10.52
N ILE A 123 -22.53 3.81 9.77
CA ILE A 123 -21.30 4.08 9.04
C ILE A 123 -21.61 4.37 7.58
N CYS A 124 -21.02 5.44 7.04
CA CYS A 124 -20.99 5.72 5.62
C CYS A 124 -20.02 4.75 4.93
N TRP A 125 -20.50 3.95 3.97
CA TRP A 125 -19.68 2.92 3.33
C TRP A 125 -18.52 3.52 2.53
N GLN A 126 -18.68 4.70 1.93
CA GLN A 126 -17.59 5.36 1.19
C GLN A 126 -16.43 5.76 2.12
N GLU A 127 -16.75 6.20 3.35
CA GLU A 127 -15.73 6.52 4.36
C GLU A 127 -15.04 5.25 4.86
N ALA A 128 -15.80 4.19 5.11
CA ALA A 128 -15.26 2.90 5.50
C ALA A 128 -14.35 2.33 4.41
N ARG A 129 -14.74 2.43 3.14
CA ARG A 129 -13.92 2.03 2.00
C ARG A 129 -12.60 2.79 1.95
N ALA A 130 -12.63 4.12 2.08
CA ALA A 130 -11.41 4.93 2.07
C ALA A 130 -10.45 4.50 3.20
N TRP A 131 -11.00 4.26 4.40
CA TRP A 131 -10.25 3.77 5.54
C TRP A 131 -9.68 2.37 5.31
N LEU A 132 -10.46 1.44 4.75
CA LEU A 132 -9.99 0.09 4.40
C LEU A 132 -8.87 0.13 3.36
N CYS A 133 -9.00 0.95 2.32
CA CYS A 133 -7.94 1.15 1.32
C CYS A 133 -6.65 1.67 1.96
N GLU A 134 -6.74 2.64 2.87
CA GLU A 134 -5.57 3.14 3.63
C GLU A 134 -4.92 2.00 4.44
N ARG A 135 -5.73 1.20 5.14
CA ARG A 135 -5.25 0.05 5.92
C ARG A 135 -4.56 -1.01 5.07
N VAL A 136 -5.13 -1.35 3.92
CA VAL A 136 -4.53 -2.31 2.97
C VAL A 136 -3.22 -1.76 2.41
N HIS A 137 -3.19 -0.48 2.03
CA HIS A 137 -1.97 0.18 1.57
C HIS A 137 -0.85 0.07 2.62
N PHE A 138 -1.14 0.37 3.88
CA PHE A 138 -0.16 0.29 4.96
C PHE A 138 0.25 -1.15 5.32
N ALA A 139 -0.66 -2.12 5.22
CA ALA A 139 -0.33 -3.53 5.43
C ALA A 139 0.74 -4.03 4.43
N PHE A 140 0.69 -3.57 3.18
CA PHE A 140 1.65 -3.98 2.15
C PHE A 140 2.82 -3.00 1.96
N ARG A 141 2.88 -1.90 2.72
CA ARG A 141 3.89 -0.84 2.55
C ARG A 141 5.33 -1.35 2.60
N ALA A 142 5.61 -2.36 3.43
CA ALA A 142 6.93 -2.97 3.53
C ALA A 142 7.41 -3.59 2.19
N GLY A 143 6.48 -4.01 1.33
CA GLY A 143 6.78 -4.51 -0.02
C GLY A 143 7.48 -3.47 -0.90
N GLY A 144 7.26 -2.18 -0.67
CA GLY A 144 7.97 -1.10 -1.37
C GLY A 144 9.49 -1.06 -1.14
N MET A 145 10.00 -1.83 -0.18
CA MET A 145 11.44 -2.00 0.06
C MET A 145 12.09 -3.01 -0.89
N LEU A 146 11.31 -3.80 -1.63
CA LEU A 146 11.83 -4.74 -2.61
C LEU A 146 12.34 -3.99 -3.85
N PRO A 147 13.43 -4.47 -4.49
CA PRO A 147 13.86 -3.91 -5.76
C PRO A 147 12.75 -4.06 -6.80
N ARG A 148 12.55 -3.05 -7.63
CA ARG A 148 11.70 -3.17 -8.82
C ARG A 148 12.33 -4.22 -9.73
N THR A 149 11.69 -5.36 -9.85
CA THR A 149 12.04 -6.39 -10.83
C THR A 149 11.09 -6.26 -12.01
N ASP A 150 11.64 -6.05 -13.21
CA ASP A 150 10.89 -5.94 -14.47
C ASP A 150 10.16 -7.25 -14.85
N SER A 151 10.30 -8.29 -14.02
CA SER A 151 9.73 -9.62 -14.21
C SER A 151 8.49 -9.90 -13.35
N TRP A 152 7.80 -8.88 -12.83
CA TRP A 152 6.44 -9.06 -12.34
C TRP A 152 5.56 -9.15 -13.58
N SER A 153 5.56 -10.35 -14.18
CA SER A 153 4.63 -10.76 -15.23
C SER A 153 3.20 -10.38 -14.85
N ASP A 154 2.36 -10.12 -15.85
CA ASP A 154 0.90 -9.87 -15.83
C ASP A 154 0.02 -10.88 -15.03
N ASN A 155 0.60 -11.66 -14.13
CA ASN A 155 -0.08 -12.62 -13.28
C ASN A 155 -0.69 -11.90 -12.08
N ALA A 156 -2.01 -12.03 -11.95
CA ALA A 156 -2.77 -11.54 -10.81
C ALA A 156 -2.15 -11.99 -9.49
N HIS A 157 -2.24 -11.14 -8.46
CA HIS A 157 -1.79 -11.51 -7.11
C HIS A 157 -2.57 -12.72 -6.58
N VAL A 158 -1.86 -13.76 -6.17
CA VAL A 158 -2.43 -15.00 -5.62
C VAL A 158 -2.15 -15.08 -4.12
N PHE A 159 -3.21 -15.18 -3.33
CA PHE A 159 -3.16 -15.30 -1.87
C PHE A 159 -3.84 -16.61 -1.40
N ASP A 160 -3.42 -17.72 -2.03
CA ASP A 160 -3.97 -19.06 -1.78
C ASP A 160 -3.36 -19.74 -0.54
N ALA A 161 -3.66 -21.02 -0.34
CA ALA A 161 -3.16 -21.80 0.79
C ALA A 161 -1.63 -21.95 0.77
N ASP A 162 -1.02 -22.07 -0.41
CA ASP A 162 0.43 -22.16 -0.56
C ASP A 162 1.09 -20.82 -0.18
N TRP A 163 0.54 -19.70 -0.66
CA TRP A 163 0.97 -18.37 -0.22
C TRP A 163 0.87 -18.22 1.29
N LEU A 164 -0.30 -18.53 1.86
CA LEU A 164 -0.57 -18.32 3.28
C LEU A 164 0.38 -19.13 4.17
N THR A 165 0.56 -20.41 3.86
CA THR A 165 1.41 -21.30 4.64
C THR A 165 2.89 -20.97 4.48
N PHE A 166 3.36 -20.67 3.27
CA PHE A 166 4.73 -20.24 3.01
C PHE A 166 5.05 -18.93 3.73
N PHE A 167 4.20 -17.92 3.56
CA PHE A 167 4.36 -16.60 4.14
C PHE A 167 4.38 -16.66 5.67
N CYS A 168 3.38 -17.31 6.28
CA CYS A 168 3.31 -17.44 7.73
C CYS A 168 4.46 -18.26 8.31
N SER A 169 4.95 -19.29 7.59
CA SER A 169 6.09 -20.11 8.05
C SER A 169 7.39 -19.30 8.13
N ILE A 170 7.65 -18.43 7.15
CA ILE A 170 8.83 -17.55 7.18
C ILE A 170 8.75 -16.56 8.32
N VAL A 171 7.58 -15.93 8.51
CA VAL A 171 7.39 -14.94 9.58
C VAL A 171 7.47 -15.61 10.96
N ALA A 172 6.92 -16.82 11.12
CA ALA A 172 7.01 -17.60 12.35
C ALA A 172 8.47 -17.92 12.70
N GLN A 173 9.31 -18.28 11.71
CA GLN A 173 10.74 -18.48 11.93
C GLN A 173 11.47 -17.21 12.37
N GLU A 174 11.12 -16.06 11.78
CA GLU A 174 11.74 -14.78 12.11
C GLU A 174 11.37 -14.29 13.51
N THR A 175 10.12 -14.51 13.92
CA THR A 175 9.56 -14.05 15.20
C THR A 175 9.66 -15.06 16.33
N ARG A 176 9.96 -16.33 16.02
CA ARG A 176 9.88 -17.50 16.92
C ARG A 176 8.49 -17.79 17.47
N GLU A 177 7.46 -17.30 16.77
CA GLU A 177 6.07 -17.57 17.09
C GLU A 177 5.57 -18.86 16.43
N LYS A 178 4.40 -19.34 16.88
CA LYS A 178 3.70 -20.44 16.19
C LYS A 178 3.08 -19.93 14.89
N VAL A 179 3.07 -20.77 13.84
CA VAL A 179 2.43 -20.44 12.56
C VAL A 179 0.97 -20.03 12.74
N SER A 180 0.23 -20.68 13.65
CA SER A 180 -1.17 -20.32 13.95
C SER A 180 -1.32 -18.91 14.53
N VAL A 181 -0.38 -18.47 15.38
CA VAL A 181 -0.37 -17.11 15.95
C VAL A 181 -0.09 -16.09 14.84
N VAL A 182 0.89 -16.36 13.97
CA VAL A 182 1.18 -15.50 12.82
C VAL A 182 -0.01 -15.40 11.87
N MET A 183 -0.70 -16.51 11.63
CA MET A 183 -1.80 -16.62 10.68
C MET A 183 -3.06 -15.89 11.15
N TYR A 184 -3.42 -16.02 12.42
CA TYR A 184 -4.71 -15.55 12.96
C TYR A 184 -4.64 -14.36 13.90
N ASP A 185 -3.50 -14.12 14.56
CA ASP A 185 -3.38 -13.07 15.59
C ASP A 185 -2.47 -11.91 15.15
N MET A 186 -1.45 -12.18 14.34
CA MET A 186 -0.51 -11.14 13.89
C MET A 186 -1.09 -10.32 12.74
N GLY A 187 -0.94 -9.00 12.82
CA GLY A 187 -1.34 -8.10 11.74
C GLY A 187 -0.51 -8.33 10.48
N LEU A 188 -1.17 -8.32 9.32
CA LEU A 188 -0.58 -8.52 8.01
C LEU A 188 0.57 -7.54 7.75
N GLY A 189 0.42 -6.27 8.15
CA GLY A 189 1.49 -5.27 8.09
C GLY A 189 2.75 -5.72 8.82
N SER A 190 2.60 -6.16 10.07
CA SER A 190 3.69 -6.72 10.87
C SER A 190 4.32 -7.94 10.19
N CYS A 191 3.51 -8.87 9.68
CA CYS A 191 3.97 -10.03 8.94
C CYS A 191 4.80 -9.62 7.70
N CYS A 192 4.34 -8.63 6.93
CA CYS A 192 5.08 -8.11 5.78
C CYS A 192 6.43 -7.51 6.20
N TYR A 193 6.50 -6.75 7.30
CA TYR A 193 7.78 -6.25 7.82
C TYR A 193 8.72 -7.38 8.20
N TYR A 194 8.28 -8.37 8.98
CA TYR A 194 9.12 -9.52 9.36
C TYR A 194 9.56 -10.35 8.17
N PHE A 195 8.68 -10.57 7.19
CA PHE A 195 9.02 -11.23 5.94
C PHE A 195 10.15 -10.49 5.20
N ILE A 196 10.06 -9.16 5.10
CA ILE A 196 11.12 -8.33 4.51
C ILE A 196 12.43 -8.42 5.31
N GLN A 197 12.38 -8.48 6.65
CA GLN A 197 13.58 -8.68 7.47
C GLN A 197 14.22 -10.05 7.21
N ALA A 198 13.41 -11.11 7.07
CA ALA A 198 13.89 -12.44 6.70
C ALA A 198 14.57 -12.43 5.31
N LEU A 199 14.00 -11.72 4.33
CA LEU A 199 14.61 -11.56 3.02
C LEU A 199 15.93 -10.75 3.07
N ARG A 200 16.00 -9.71 3.91
CA ARG A 200 17.22 -8.92 4.09
C ARG A 200 18.39 -9.75 4.59
N LYS A 201 18.17 -10.70 5.50
CA LYS A 201 19.22 -11.62 5.98
C LYS A 201 19.87 -12.42 4.85
N LYS A 202 19.10 -12.75 3.81
CA LYS A 202 19.58 -13.48 2.62
C LYS A 202 20.15 -12.54 1.54
N ASN A 203 19.94 -11.23 1.66
CA ASN A 203 20.32 -10.25 0.66
C ASN A 203 21.76 -9.72 0.84
N LYS A 204 22.72 -10.47 0.31
CA LYS A 204 24.15 -10.11 0.34
C LYS A 204 24.47 -8.76 -0.33
N LYS A 205 23.63 -8.28 -1.25
CA LYS A 205 23.84 -7.04 -2.02
C LYS A 205 23.19 -5.80 -1.40
N ARG A 206 22.56 -5.91 -0.21
CA ARG A 206 21.86 -4.82 0.50
C ARG A 206 20.83 -4.05 -0.35
N ARG A 207 20.22 -4.73 -1.32
CA ARG A 207 19.24 -4.13 -2.25
C ARG A 207 17.83 -3.92 -1.67
N ILE A 208 17.55 -4.46 -0.48
CA ILE A 208 16.26 -4.31 0.21
C ILE A 208 16.44 -3.30 1.33
N CYS A 209 16.17 -2.04 1.05
CA CYS A 209 16.32 -0.92 1.97
C CYS A 209 15.06 -0.03 1.94
N LYS A 210 14.80 0.69 3.04
CA LYS A 210 13.87 1.81 2.99
C LYS A 210 14.57 2.92 2.19
N ARG A 211 13.89 3.46 1.18
CA ARG A 211 14.40 4.64 0.46
C ARG A 211 14.52 5.79 1.46
N THR A 212 15.63 6.50 1.41
CA THR A 212 15.81 7.70 2.23
C THR A 212 15.16 8.90 1.57
N ASP A 213 14.73 9.87 2.37
CA ASP A 213 14.19 11.13 1.85
C ASP A 213 15.22 11.85 0.97
N ALA A 214 16.52 11.72 1.28
CA ALA A 214 17.61 12.25 0.46
C ALA A 214 17.65 11.61 -0.95
N GLU A 215 17.49 10.29 -1.05
CA GLU A 215 17.41 9.60 -2.35
C GLU A 215 16.16 10.00 -3.14
N LEU A 216 15.01 10.18 -2.46
CA LEU A 216 13.77 10.62 -3.09
C LEU A 216 13.88 12.07 -3.57
N CYS A 217 14.41 12.98 -2.76
CA CYS A 217 14.69 14.36 -3.15
C CYS A 217 15.66 14.44 -4.33
N LYS A 218 16.69 13.59 -4.34
CA LYS A 218 17.62 13.50 -5.48
C LYS A 218 16.90 13.04 -6.75
N GLN A 219 16.05 12.02 -6.67
CA GLN A 219 15.26 11.54 -7.82
C GLN A 219 14.28 12.60 -8.32
N ILE A 220 13.57 13.30 -7.42
CA ILE A 220 12.67 14.40 -7.79
C ILE A 220 13.46 15.50 -8.49
N TYR A 221 14.63 15.86 -7.96
CA TYR A 221 15.50 16.87 -8.56
C TYR A 221 15.98 16.46 -9.95
N GLU A 222 16.52 15.25 -10.11
CA GLU A 222 16.98 14.71 -11.40
C GLU A 222 15.84 14.67 -12.43
N TYR A 223 14.64 14.26 -12.01
CA TYR A 223 13.47 14.23 -12.90
C TYR A 223 12.96 15.63 -13.24
N THR A 224 12.99 16.56 -12.29
CA THR A 224 12.66 17.99 -12.52
C THR A 224 13.60 18.60 -13.55
N LEU A 225 14.90 18.28 -13.49
CA LEU A 225 15.87 18.73 -14.50
C LEU A 225 15.55 18.15 -15.89
N GLN A 226 15.19 16.86 -15.97
CA GLN A 226 14.79 16.23 -17.24
C GLN A 226 13.53 16.87 -17.84
N LEU A 227 12.53 17.17 -17.01
CA LEU A 227 11.33 17.91 -17.44
C LEU A 227 11.69 19.32 -17.90
N GLY A 228 12.60 20.00 -17.19
CA GLY A 228 13.13 21.30 -17.57
C GLY A 228 13.82 21.28 -18.93
N GLU A 229 14.63 20.25 -19.21
CA GLU A 229 15.31 20.10 -20.50
C GLU A 229 14.29 19.94 -21.64
N LYS A 230 13.26 19.10 -21.44
CA LYS A 230 12.18 18.90 -22.41
C LYS A 230 11.36 20.17 -22.63
N PHE A 231 11.05 20.90 -21.57
CA PHE A 231 10.27 22.14 -21.64
C PHE A 231 11.01 23.24 -22.41
N LEU A 232 12.32 23.41 -22.15
CA LEU A 232 13.15 24.38 -22.86
C LEU A 232 13.35 24.00 -24.34
N ALA A 233 13.53 22.71 -24.63
CA ALA A 233 13.63 22.21 -26.01
C ALA A 233 12.34 22.50 -26.80
N GLY A 234 11.17 22.17 -26.24
CA GLY A 234 9.88 22.46 -26.87
C GLY A 234 9.62 23.96 -27.09
N LYS A 235 10.08 24.82 -26.17
CA LYS A 235 10.00 26.29 -26.36
C LYS A 235 10.95 26.82 -27.44
N ALA A 236 12.10 26.17 -27.65
CA ALA A 236 13.03 26.55 -28.70
C ALA A 236 12.50 26.18 -30.09
N GLU A 237 11.87 25.02 -30.22
CA GLU A 237 11.22 24.58 -31.47
C GLU A 237 10.07 25.50 -31.87
N MET A 238 9.21 25.91 -30.93
CA MET A 238 8.12 26.88 -31.20
C MET A 238 8.60 28.29 -31.57
N LYS A 239 9.85 28.65 -31.26
CA LYS A 239 10.45 29.94 -31.64
C LYS A 239 11.17 29.90 -33.00
N GLY A 240 11.49 28.71 -33.52
CA GLY A 240 12.16 28.51 -34.80
C GLY A 240 11.23 28.50 -36.03
N ASP A 241 9.92 28.35 -35.81
CA ASP A 241 8.86 28.32 -36.85
C ASP A 241 8.22 29.71 -37.11
N ARG A 242 8.92 30.81 -36.80
CA ARG A 242 8.48 32.18 -37.09
C ARG A 242 9.46 32.93 -37.98
#